data_AF-A0A920G3K8-F1
#
_entry.id   AF-A0A920G3K8-F1
#
_cell.length_a   1.000
_cell.length_b   1.000
_cell.length_c   1.000
_cell.angle_alpha   90.00
_cell.angle_beta   90.00
_cell.angle_gamma   90.00
#
_symmetry.space_group_name_H-M   'P 1'
#
loop_
_entity.id
_entity.type
_entity.pdbx_description
1 polymer ?
#
loop_
_entity_poly.entity_id
_entity_poly.type
_entity_poly.pdbx_seq_one_letter_code
_entity_poly.pdbx_strand_id
1 'polypeptide(L)'
;MTDQYSTVIIDYRGLGESTDDYSVPASTQLFADDIIGLLDHLNMKSVYFVGLVGIGACIGQWVALKRPDLVRCMVNMGCWTWADPMLSDHLQAFGDIHEHAGFMPFSRWWLPLVQARLLQRQSREATR
;
A
#
# COMPACT_ATOMS: atom_id res chain seq x y z
N MET A 1 4.29 2.79 -19.15
CA MET A 1 2.91 2.44 -18.71
C MET A 1 1.88 3.38 -19.33
N THR A 2 2.15 4.68 -19.36
CA THR A 2 1.19 5.71 -19.84
C THR A 2 0.89 5.67 -21.34
N ASP A 3 1.74 5.05 -22.16
CA ASP A 3 1.53 5.02 -23.62
C ASP A 3 0.35 4.14 -24.06
N GLN A 4 -0.13 3.25 -23.18
CA GLN A 4 -1.25 2.33 -23.46
C GLN A 4 -2.37 2.39 -22.41
N TYR A 5 -2.14 3.06 -21.28
CA TYR A 5 -3.08 3.12 -20.16
C TYR A 5 -3.20 4.55 -19.65
N SER A 6 -4.44 4.98 -19.39
CA SER A 6 -4.70 6.13 -18.53
C SER A 6 -4.42 5.74 -17.09
N THR A 7 -3.38 6.33 -16.51
CA THR A 7 -2.91 6.01 -15.16
C THR A 7 -3.34 7.09 -14.18
N VAL A 8 -3.87 6.68 -13.03
CA VAL A 8 -4.15 7.55 -11.89
C VAL A 8 -3.24 7.13 -10.73
N ILE A 9 -2.52 8.08 -10.16
CA ILE A 9 -1.77 7.94 -8.91
C ILE A 9 -2.47 8.82 -7.89
N ILE A 10 -2.69 8.28 -6.70
CA ILE A 10 -3.54 8.88 -5.68
C ILE A 10 -2.69 9.07 -4.44
N ASP A 11 -2.63 10.31 -3.94
CA ASP A 11 -2.23 10.59 -2.57
C ASP A 11 -3.42 10.22 -1.66
N TYR A 12 -3.18 9.39 -0.65
CA TYR A 12 -4.23 9.11 0.33
C TYR A 12 -4.52 10.36 1.16
N ARG A 13 -5.72 10.43 1.75
CA ARG A 13 -6.06 11.44 2.76
C ARG A 13 -4.91 11.61 3.77
N GLY A 14 -4.55 12.86 4.04
CA GLY A 14 -3.49 13.22 4.98
C GLY A 14 -2.06 13.02 4.45
N LEU A 15 -1.89 12.61 3.20
CA LEU A 15 -0.58 12.47 2.54
C LEU A 15 -0.47 13.39 1.33
N GLY A 16 0.77 13.80 1.02
CA GLY A 16 1.06 14.62 -0.14
C GLY A 16 0.21 15.89 -0.18
N GLU A 17 -0.51 16.07 -1.28
CA GLU A 17 -1.40 17.23 -1.49
C GLU A 17 -2.85 16.98 -1.03
N SER A 18 -3.15 15.81 -0.45
CA SER A 18 -4.48 15.47 0.03
C SER A 18 -4.68 15.86 1.49
N THR A 19 -5.79 16.53 1.78
CA THR A 19 -6.20 16.89 3.15
C THR A 19 -6.81 15.69 3.89
N ASP A 20 -7.02 15.83 5.20
CA ASP A 20 -7.78 14.87 6.00
C ASP A 20 -8.57 15.55 7.11
N ASP A 21 -9.58 14.85 7.61
CA ASP A 21 -10.26 15.13 8.87
C ASP A 21 -9.77 14.14 9.92
N TYR A 22 -8.81 14.57 10.74
CA TYR A 22 -8.19 13.75 11.78
C TYR A 22 -9.14 13.39 12.94
N SER A 23 -10.38 13.92 12.96
CA SER A 23 -11.41 13.46 13.89
C SER A 23 -12.01 12.11 13.49
N VAL A 24 -11.88 11.72 12.22
CA VAL A 24 -12.36 10.44 11.69
C VAL A 24 -11.24 9.39 11.82
N PRO A 25 -11.48 8.26 12.51
CA PRO A 25 -10.47 7.20 12.60
C PRO A 25 -10.10 6.62 11.23
N ALA A 26 -8.80 6.58 10.93
CA ALA A 26 -8.30 6.00 9.69
C ALA A 26 -8.56 4.49 9.63
N SER A 27 -9.03 4.00 8.48
CA SER A 27 -9.23 2.57 8.23
C SER A 27 -9.08 2.26 6.74
N THR A 28 -8.65 1.04 6.40
CA THR A 28 -8.54 0.63 4.98
C THR A 28 -9.88 0.66 4.25
N GLN A 29 -11.00 0.50 4.96
CA GLN A 29 -12.35 0.70 4.42
C GLN A 29 -12.60 2.15 4.03
N LEU A 30 -12.18 3.11 4.86
CA LEU A 30 -12.34 4.54 4.62
C LEU A 30 -11.55 4.97 3.38
N PHE A 31 -10.27 4.59 3.29
CA PHE A 31 -9.46 4.84 2.10
C PHE A 31 -10.05 4.17 0.85
N ALA A 32 -10.70 3.01 0.98
CA ALA A 32 -11.37 2.37 -0.15
C ALA A 32 -12.60 3.16 -0.62
N ASP A 33 -13.37 3.76 0.30
CA ASP A 33 -14.50 4.62 -0.03
C ASP A 33 -14.04 5.89 -0.77
N ASP A 34 -12.91 6.48 -0.37
CA ASP A 34 -12.32 7.62 -1.09
C ASP A 34 -11.96 7.27 -2.53
N ILE A 35 -11.34 6.09 -2.73
CA ILE A 35 -10.97 5.64 -4.07
C ILE A 35 -12.22 5.34 -4.92
N ILE A 36 -13.25 4.73 -4.34
CA ILE A 36 -14.52 4.51 -5.03
C ILE A 36 -15.12 5.85 -5.46
N GLY A 37 -15.19 6.83 -4.55
CA GLY A 37 -15.70 8.16 -4.84
C GLY A 37 -14.89 8.87 -5.93
N LEU A 38 -13.57 8.75 -5.90
CA LEU A 38 -12.68 9.30 -6.92
C LEU A 38 -12.91 8.64 -8.29
N LEU A 39 -13.00 7.31 -8.36
CA LEU A 39 -13.24 6.60 -9.61
C LEU A 39 -14.61 6.94 -10.19
N ASP A 40 -15.65 7.04 -9.36
CA ASP A 40 -16.98 7.48 -9.79
C ASP A 40 -16.93 8.93 -10.30
N HIS A 41 -16.21 9.84 -9.62
CA HIS A 41 -16.03 11.23 -10.07
C HIS A 41 -15.31 11.34 -11.42
N LEU A 42 -14.27 10.51 -11.62
CA LEU A 42 -13.51 10.43 -12.88
C LEU A 42 -14.24 9.63 -13.97
N ASN A 43 -15.43 9.08 -13.68
CA ASN A 43 -16.19 8.19 -14.56
C ASN A 43 -15.37 6.96 -15.03
N MET A 44 -14.50 6.45 -14.18
CA MET A 44 -13.68 5.26 -14.45
C MET A 44 -14.35 3.99 -13.94
N LYS A 45 -14.41 2.96 -14.79
CA LYS A 45 -14.97 1.64 -14.46
C LYS A 45 -14.07 0.54 -15.01
N SER A 46 -14.15 -0.66 -14.44
CA SER A 46 -13.36 -1.83 -14.89
C SER A 46 -11.85 -1.52 -14.99
N VAL A 47 -11.28 -0.92 -13.95
CA VAL A 47 -9.87 -0.50 -13.91
C VAL A 47 -8.96 -1.63 -13.44
N TYR A 48 -7.68 -1.54 -13.81
CA TYR A 48 -6.63 -2.38 -13.25
C TYR A 48 -6.14 -1.74 -11.96
N PHE A 49 -6.28 -2.45 -10.85
CA PHE A 49 -5.85 -1.98 -9.54
C PHE A 49 -4.47 -2.51 -9.21
N VAL A 50 -3.54 -1.63 -8.84
CA VAL A 50 -2.17 -2.02 -8.47
C VAL A 50 -1.93 -1.60 -7.03
N GLY A 51 -2.03 -2.57 -6.13
CA GLY A 51 -1.70 -2.40 -4.72
C GLY A 51 -0.23 -2.71 -4.47
N LEU A 52 0.59 -1.67 -4.32
CA LEU A 52 1.98 -1.81 -3.92
C LEU A 52 2.08 -2.00 -2.39
N VAL A 53 3.13 -2.72 -1.97
CA VAL A 53 3.43 -3.24 -0.62
C VAL A 53 2.58 -2.63 0.51
N GLY A 54 1.76 -3.47 1.13
CA GLY A 54 1.06 -3.15 2.36
C GLY A 54 -0.31 -2.52 2.19
N ILE A 55 -0.50 -1.28 2.67
CA ILE A 55 -1.84 -0.70 2.83
C ILE A 55 -2.59 -0.56 1.50
N GLY A 56 -1.90 -0.24 0.40
CA GLY A 56 -2.53 -0.09 -0.92
C GLY A 56 -3.15 -1.39 -1.44
N ALA A 57 -2.50 -2.52 -1.16
CA ALA A 57 -3.03 -3.85 -1.48
C ALA A 57 -4.19 -4.25 -0.56
N CYS A 58 -4.22 -3.77 0.68
CA CYS A 58 -5.35 -3.96 1.61
C CYS A 58 -6.57 -3.13 1.19
N ILE A 59 -6.35 -1.89 0.76
CA ILE A 59 -7.40 -1.00 0.26
C ILE A 59 -8.03 -1.56 -1.03
N GLY A 60 -7.20 -2.03 -1.97
CA GLY A 60 -7.70 -2.65 -3.22
C GLY A 60 -8.64 -3.83 -2.98
N GLN A 61 -8.38 -4.65 -1.95
CA GLN A 61 -9.29 -5.74 -1.55
C GLN A 61 -10.67 -5.22 -1.13
N TRP A 62 -10.71 -4.11 -0.37
CA TRP A 62 -11.97 -3.48 0.03
C TRP A 62 -12.72 -2.87 -1.16
N VAL A 63 -12.01 -2.24 -2.10
CA VAL A 63 -12.64 -1.72 -3.33
C VAL A 63 -13.28 -2.87 -4.12
N ALA A 64 -12.54 -3.97 -4.33
CA ALA A 64 -13.05 -5.14 -5.03
C ALA A 64 -14.26 -5.78 -4.31
N LEU A 65 -14.25 -5.78 -2.97
CA LEU A 65 -15.35 -6.31 -2.16
C LEU A 65 -16.61 -5.43 -2.22
N LYS A 66 -16.46 -4.10 -2.13
CA LYS A 66 -17.57 -3.13 -2.12
C LYS A 66 -18.14 -2.86 -3.52
N ARG A 67 -17.27 -2.77 -4.52
CA ARG A 67 -17.59 -2.36 -5.89
C ARG A 67 -16.83 -3.22 -6.92
N PRO A 68 -17.19 -4.51 -7.05
CA PRO A 68 -16.52 -5.42 -7.98
C PRO A 68 -16.63 -4.96 -9.45
N ASP A 69 -17.63 -4.14 -9.79
CA ASP A 69 -17.78 -3.51 -11.12
C ASP A 69 -16.62 -2.56 -11.47
N LEU A 70 -15.95 -2.00 -10.47
CA LEU A 70 -14.83 -1.10 -10.67
C LEU A 70 -13.51 -1.84 -10.91
N VAL A 71 -13.37 -3.10 -10.47
CA VAL A 71 -12.08 -3.81 -10.48
C VAL A 71 -12.06 -4.88 -11.55
N ARG A 72 -11.36 -4.61 -12.66
CA ARG A 72 -11.16 -5.61 -13.74
C ARG A 72 -10.14 -6.67 -13.36
N CYS A 73 -9.05 -6.23 -12.73
CA CYS A 73 -7.96 -7.08 -12.28
C CYS A 73 -7.25 -6.36 -11.14
N MET A 74 -6.77 -7.13 -10.17
CA MET A 74 -6.04 -6.61 -9.02
C MET A 74 -4.68 -7.29 -8.94
N VAL A 75 -3.63 -6.47 -8.95
CA VAL A 75 -2.25 -6.90 -8.72
C VAL A 75 -1.87 -6.46 -7.31
N ASN A 76 -1.79 -7.42 -6.40
CA ASN A 76 -1.46 -7.17 -5.00
C ASN A 76 -0.06 -7.69 -4.65
N MET A 77 0.70 -6.85 -3.95
CA MET A 77 2.00 -7.22 -3.41
C MET A 77 2.03 -6.94 -1.90
N GLY A 78 2.41 -7.95 -1.10
CA GLY A 78 2.58 -7.81 0.35
C GLY A 78 1.29 -7.43 1.10
N CYS A 79 0.13 -7.95 0.67
CA CYS A 79 -1.15 -7.69 1.33
C CYS A 79 -1.34 -8.53 2.60
N TRP A 80 -2.18 -8.03 3.50
CA TRP A 80 -2.80 -8.77 4.58
C TRP A 80 -4.31 -8.51 4.59
N THR A 81 -5.07 -9.37 5.25
CA THR A 81 -6.53 -9.20 5.40
C THR A 81 -6.87 -8.44 6.67
N TRP A 82 -6.05 -8.61 7.71
CA TRP A 82 -6.14 -7.93 8.99
C TRP A 82 -4.74 -7.82 9.61
N ALA A 83 -4.51 -6.77 10.39
CA ALA A 83 -3.27 -6.59 11.14
C ALA A 83 -3.40 -7.31 12.48
N ASP A 84 -2.86 -8.53 12.55
CA ASP A 84 -2.76 -9.24 13.81
C ASP A 84 -1.86 -8.52 14.82
N PRO A 85 -1.86 -8.90 16.11
CA PRO A 85 -1.06 -8.20 17.11
C PRO A 85 0.42 -8.16 16.75
N MET A 86 0.96 -9.23 16.15
CA MET A 86 2.36 -9.29 15.75
C MET A 86 2.66 -8.32 14.59
N LEU A 87 1.80 -8.25 13.58
CA LEU A 87 1.94 -7.27 12.50
C LEU A 87 1.77 -5.85 13.02
N SER A 88 0.79 -5.63 13.90
CA SER A 88 0.52 -4.32 14.52
C SER A 88 1.72 -3.84 15.31
N ASP A 89 2.31 -4.69 16.15
CA ASP A 89 3.51 -4.38 16.93
C ASP A 89 4.71 -4.07 16.01
N HIS A 90 4.88 -4.82 14.92
CA HIS A 90 5.93 -4.52 13.93
C HIS A 90 5.72 -3.16 13.24
N LEU A 91 4.48 -2.85 12.82
CA LEU A 91 4.15 -1.56 12.21
C LEU A 91 4.30 -0.40 13.20
N GLN A 92 3.96 -0.62 14.48
CA GLN A 92 4.17 0.37 15.53
C GLN A 92 5.67 0.62 15.74
N ALA A 93 6.48 -0.45 15.83
CA ALA A 93 7.93 -0.32 15.94
C ALA A 93 8.54 0.43 14.73
N PHE A 94 7.99 0.27 13.53
CA PHE A 94 8.41 1.05 12.36
C PHE A 94 8.20 2.55 12.59
N GLY A 95 7.00 2.93 13.08
CA GLY A 95 6.66 4.30 13.45
C GLY A 95 7.58 4.84 14.54
N ASP A 96 7.73 4.09 15.64
CA ASP A 96 8.52 4.49 16.81
C ASP A 96 10.01 4.71 16.46
N ILE A 97 10.60 3.82 15.65
CA ILE A 97 12.00 3.97 15.21
C ILE A 97 12.15 5.19 14.31
N HIS A 98 11.23 5.38 13.37
CA HIS A 98 11.27 6.54 12.49
C HIS A 98 11.14 7.85 13.27
N GLU A 99 10.21 7.91 14.22
CA GLU A 99 9.97 9.09 15.07
C GLU A 99 11.16 9.40 15.98
N HIS A 100 11.70 8.40 16.69
CA HIS A 100 12.72 8.65 17.72
C HIS A 100 14.16 8.62 17.19
N ALA A 101 14.45 7.82 16.16
CA ALA A 101 15.81 7.68 15.62
C ALA A 101 15.99 8.38 14.27
N GLY A 102 14.89 8.79 13.61
CA GLY A 102 14.91 9.43 12.31
C GLY A 102 15.00 8.46 11.13
N PHE A 103 14.90 9.01 9.93
CA PHE A 103 14.79 8.25 8.68
C PHE A 103 16.00 7.34 8.38
N MET A 104 17.22 7.80 8.69
CA MET A 104 18.43 7.06 8.34
C MET A 104 18.63 5.78 9.17
N PRO A 105 18.46 5.80 10.50
CA PRO A 105 18.41 4.57 11.30
C PRO A 105 17.25 3.65 10.92
N PHE A 106 16.04 4.19 10.73
CA PHE A 106 14.89 3.43 10.25
C PHE A 106 15.21 2.68 8.95
N SER A 107 15.75 3.39 7.96
CA SER A 107 16.12 2.80 6.67
C SER A 107 17.12 1.67 6.81
N ARG A 108 18.19 1.85 7.61
CA ARG A 108 19.22 0.80 7.81
C ARG A 108 18.66 -0.47 8.45
N TRP A 109 17.64 -0.35 9.28
CA TRP A 109 17.02 -1.48 9.95
C TRP A 109 15.98 -2.20 9.07
N TRP A 110 15.17 -1.44 8.32
CA TRP A 110 14.10 -1.99 7.46
C TRP A 110 14.59 -2.51 6.09
N LEU A 111 15.51 -1.80 5.41
CA LEU A 111 15.94 -2.15 4.04
C LEU A 111 16.52 -3.57 3.93
N PRO A 112 17.35 -4.04 4.88
CA PRO A 112 17.89 -5.40 4.82
C PRO A 112 16.81 -6.47 4.88
N LEU A 113 15.66 -6.23 5.53
CA LEU A 113 14.56 -7.20 5.56
C LEU A 113 13.90 -7.37 4.17
N VAL A 114 13.88 -6.30 3.38
CA VAL A 114 13.36 -6.32 1.99
C VAL A 114 14.39 -6.91 1.02
N GLN A 115 15.68 -6.60 1.19
CA GLN A 115 16.75 -7.04 0.29
C GLN A 115 17.37 -8.40 0.63
N ALA A 116 17.26 -8.90 1.87
CA ALA A 116 17.91 -10.13 2.29
C ALA A 116 17.49 -11.35 1.45
N ARG A 117 16.24 -11.40 0.97
CA ARG A 117 15.78 -12.46 0.05
C ARG A 117 16.37 -12.35 -1.35
N LEU A 118 16.67 -11.16 -1.84
CA LEU A 118 17.33 -10.95 -3.14
C LEU A 118 18.82 -11.28 -3.07
N LEU A 119 19.49 -10.89 -1.97
CA LEU A 119 20.90 -11.20 -1.73
C LEU A 119 21.12 -12.71 -1.50
N GLN A 120 20.22 -13.40 -0.79
CA GLN A 120 20.29 -14.86 -0.61
C GLN A 120 20.03 -15.66 -1.90
N ARG A 121 19.28 -15.11 -2.86
CA ARG A 121 19.08 -15.70 -4.20
C ARG A 121 20.33 -15.51 -5.07
N GLN A 122 20.87 -14.30 -5.10
CA GLN A 122 22.09 -14.01 -5.87
C GLN A 122 23.31 -14.75 -5.33
N SER A 123 23.41 -14.97 -4.02
CA SER A 123 24.51 -15.75 -3.43
C SER A 123 24.45 -17.24 -3.79
N ARG A 124 23.25 -17.82 -4.01
CA ARG A 124 23.06 -19.22 -4.44
C ARG A 124 23.30 -19.41 -5.94
N GLU A 125 23.06 -18.39 -6.76
CA GLU A 125 23.36 -18.41 -8.19
C GLU A 125 24.85 -18.20 -8.46
N ALA A 126 25.55 -17.41 -7.64
CA ALA A 126 27.00 -17.20 -7.73
C ALA A 126 27.87 -18.39 -7.24
N THR A 127 27.25 -19.42 -6.65
CA THR A 127 27.94 -20.65 -6.19
C THR A 127 27.62 -21.90 -7.02
N ARG A 128 26.98 -21.72 -8.20
CA ARG A 128 26.85 -22.74 -9.25
C ARG A 128 27.69 -22.35 -10.46
#